data_AF-A0A4D4N8A1-F1
#
_entry.id   AF-A0A4D4N8A1-F1
#
_cell.length_a   1.000
_cell.length_b   1.000
_cell.length_c   1.000
_cell.angle_alpha   90.00
_cell.angle_beta   90.00
_cell.angle_gamma   90.00
#
_symmetry.space_group_name_H-M   'P 1'
#
loop_
_entity.id
_entity.type
_entity.pdbx_description
1 polymer ?
#
loop_
_entity_poly.entity_id
_entity_poly.type
_entity_poly.pdbx_seq_one_letter_code
_entity_poly.pdbx_strand_id
1 'polypeptide(L)' 'MQAELWLSAGPGRRIRAVADLSGLQPAQILAQLAERVVVSEDGTVSVPPFMPSR' A
#
# COMPACT_ATOMS: atom_id res chain seq x y z
N MET A 1 -8.96 3.49 -17.31
CA MET A 1 -7.53 3.22 -17.53
C MET A 1 -7.03 2.44 -16.34
N GLN A 2 -6.40 1.28 -16.52
CA GLN A 2 -5.87 0.49 -15.41
C GLN A 2 -4.35 0.61 -15.46
N ALA A 3 -3.75 1.18 -14.42
CA ALA A 3 -2.30 1.29 -14.31
C ALA A 3 -1.73 -0.02 -13.77
N GLU A 4 -0.71 -0.55 -14.44
CA GLU A 4 0.01 -1.73 -13.98
C GLU A 4 1.25 -1.31 -13.19
N LEU A 5 1.47 -1.96 -12.04
CA LEU A 5 2.59 -1.70 -11.15
C LEU A 5 3.32 -3.00 -10.81
N TRP A 6 4.60 -3.07 -11.17
CA TRP A 6 5.47 -4.18 -10.80
C TRP A 6 6.14 -3.87 -9.47
N LEU A 7 5.93 -4.74 -8.48
CA LEU A 7 6.55 -4.65 -7.17
C LEU A 7 7.69 -5.65 -7.06
N SER A 8 8.76 -5.26 -6.36
CA SER A 8 9.76 -6.23 -5.93
C SER A 8 9.12 -7.30 -5.03
N ALA A 9 9.71 -8.49 -5.01
CA ALA A 9 9.09 -9.67 -4.43
C ALA A 9 8.74 -9.51 -2.94
N GLY A 10 9.55 -8.80 -2.16
CA GLY A 10 9.33 -8.57 -0.72
C GLY A 10 8.06 -7.76 -0.44
N PRO A 11 7.98 -6.49 -0.88
CA PRO A 11 6.77 -5.68 -0.81
C PRO A 11 5.53 -6.36 -1.40
N GLY A 12 5.67 -7.02 -2.56
CA GLY A 12 4.57 -7.74 -3.19
C GLY A 12 3.98 -8.84 -2.30
N ARG A 13 4.81 -9.63 -1.61
CA ARG A 13 4.35 -10.64 -0.63
C ARG A 13 3.62 -10.00 0.56
N ARG A 14 4.11 -8.88 1.07
CA ARG A 14 3.48 -8.18 2.21
C ARG A 14 2.10 -7.62 1.85
N ILE A 15 1.97 -6.98 0.68
CA ILE A 15 0.68 -6.48 0.20
C ILE A 15 -0.34 -7.62 0.09
N ARG A 16 0.06 -8.76 -0.50
CA ARG A 16 -0.83 -9.93 -0.62
C ARG A 16 -1.25 -10.48 0.74
N ALA A 17 -0.31 -10.66 1.67
CA ALA A 17 -0.63 -11.15 3.00
C ALA A 17 -1.64 -10.25 3.74
N VAL A 18 -1.48 -8.92 3.63
CA VAL A 18 -2.40 -7.96 4.24
C VAL A 18 -3.77 -7.98 3.55
N ALA A 19 -3.80 -8.07 2.22
CA ALA A 19 -5.03 -8.23 1.45
C ALA A 19 -5.80 -9.49 1.89
N ASP A 20 -5.11 -10.63 2.02
CA ASP A 20 -5.70 -11.90 2.48
C ASP A 20 -6.29 -11.78 3.90
N LEU A 21 -5.57 -11.13 4.82
CA LEU A 21 -6.02 -10.94 6.21
C LEU A 21 -7.21 -9.98 6.35
N SER A 22 -7.29 -8.97 5.48
CA SER A 22 -8.34 -7.93 5.53
C SER A 22 -9.55 -8.23 4.64
N GLY A 23 -9.44 -9.23 3.74
CA GLY A 23 -10.45 -9.51 2.73
C GLY A 23 -10.60 -8.40 1.69
N LEU A 24 -9.55 -7.58 1.49
CA LEU A 24 -9.47 -6.52 0.49
C LEU A 24 -8.66 -6.99 -0.72
N GLN A 25 -8.80 -6.29 -1.84
CA GLN A 25 -7.94 -6.51 -3.01
C GLN A 25 -6.59 -5.80 -2.85
N PRO A 26 -5.48 -6.33 -3.42
CA PRO A 26 -4.17 -5.67 -3.39
C PRO A 26 -4.19 -4.20 -3.84
N ALA A 27 -4.99 -3.88 -4.85
CA ALA A 27 -5.14 -2.50 -5.33
C ALA A 27 -5.77 -1.57 -4.28
N GLN A 28 -6.69 -2.05 -3.46
CA GLN A 28 -7.31 -1.26 -2.39
C GLN A 28 -6.31 -0.98 -1.27
N ILE A 29 -5.46 -1.95 -0.93
CA ILE A 29 -4.35 -1.75 0.03
C ILE A 29 -3.39 -0.68 -0.49
N LEU A 30 -3.03 -0.74 -1.77
CA LEU A 30 -2.14 0.25 -2.40
C LEU A 30 -2.78 1.66 -2.45
N ALA A 31 -4.09 1.75 -2.71
CA ALA A 31 -4.82 3.02 -2.67
C ALA A 31 -4.79 3.64 -1.27
N GLN A 32 -5.09 2.86 -0.23
CA GLN A 32 -5.06 3.33 1.16
C GLN A 32 -3.65 3.72 1.62
N LEU A 33 -2.61 3.02 1.16
CA LEU A 33 -1.23 3.44 1.40
C LEU A 33 -0.96 4.80 0.76
N ALA A 34 -1.34 4.97 -0.51
CA ALA A 34 -1.14 6.21 -1.26
C ALA A 34 -1.86 7.41 -0.62
N GLU A 35 -3.08 7.22 -0.15
CA GLU A 35 -3.87 8.25 0.56
C GLU A 35 -3.21 8.72 1.87
N ARG A 36 -2.31 7.92 2.43
CA ARG A 36 -1.68 8.16 3.74
C ARG A 36 -0.19 8.49 3.63
N VAL A 37 0.32 8.64 2.41
CA VAL A 37 1.71 9.05 2.19
C VAL A 37 1.94 10.44 2.78
N VAL A 38 2.97 10.54 3.60
CA VAL A 38 3.54 11.80 4.07
C VAL A 38 4.90 11.97 3.43
N VAL A 39 5.09 13.11 2.77
CA VAL A 39 6.38 13.53 2.23
C VAL A 39 6.93 14.62 3.13
N SER A 40 8.06 14.34 3.76
CA SER A 40 8.77 15.29 4.60
C SER A 40 9.50 16.35 3.76
N GLU A 41 9.93 17.45 4.38
CA GLU A 41 10.62 18.55 3.70
C GLU A 41 11.93 18.11 3.01
N ASP A 42 12.60 17.09 3.56
CA ASP A 42 13.80 16.47 3.00
C ASP A 42 13.51 15.48 1.85
N GLY A 43 12.24 15.33 1.46
CA GLY A 43 11.79 14.39 0.43
C GLY A 43 11.61 12.94 0.92
N THR A 44 11.77 12.67 2.21
CA THR A 44 11.51 11.34 2.77
C THR A 44 10.02 11.00 2.63
N VAL A 45 9.74 9.82 2.08
CA VAL A 45 8.39 9.28 1.92
C VAL A 45 8.12 8.29 3.04
N SER A 46 7.07 8.53 3.81
CA SER A 46 6.63 7.65 4.89
C SER A 46 5.13 7.42 4.84
N VAL A 47 4.67 6.35 5.51
CA VAL A 47 3.26 6.08 5.73
C VAL A 47 3.09 5.81 7.22
N PRO A 48 2.26 6.58 7.95
CA PRO A 48 1.97 6.28 9.34
C PRO A 48 1.33 4.89 9.49
N PRO A 49 1.48 4.23 10.65
CA PRO A 49 0.79 2.98 10.92
C PRO A 49 -0.71 3.07 10.63
N PHE A 50 -1.27 2.01 10.07
CA PHE A 50 -2.69 1.92 9.78
C PHE A 50 -3.17 0.48 9.78
N MET A 51 -4.46 0.29 10.07
CA MET A 51 -5.18 -0.95 9.78
C MET A 51 -5.99 -0.73 8.50
N PRO A 52 -5.86 -1.61 7.50
CA PRO A 52 -6.73 -1.55 6.34
C PRO A 52 -8.19 -1.74 6.74
N SER A 53 -9.07 -0.96 6.14
CA SER A 53 -10.52 -1.06 6.31
C SER A 53 -11.21 -1.10 4.96
N ARG A 54 -12.46 -1.59 4.91
CA ARG A 54 -13.29 -1.48 3.71
C ARG A 54 -13.72 -0.04 3.45
#